data_AF-A0A1H7Q9F6-F1
#
_entry.id   AF-A0A1H7Q9F6-F1
#
_cell.length_a   1.000
_cell.length_b   1.000
_cell.length_c   1.000
_cell.angle_alpha   90.00
_cell.angle_beta   90.00
_cell.angle_gamma   90.00
#
_symmetry.space_group_name_H-M   'P 1'
#
loop_
_entity.id
_entity.type
_entity.pdbx_description
1 polymer ?
#
loop_
_entity_poly.entity_id
_entity_poly.type
_entity_poly.pdbx_seq_one_letter_code
_entity_poly.pdbx_strand_id
1 'polypeptide(L)' 'MLTDRQVTELKALMEKHKNSKESLRIADVTKVIYPVDKYKKQHKIKS' A
#
# COMPACT_ATOMS: atom_id res chain seq x y z
N MET A 1 9.11 10.23 5.31
CA MET A 1 7.89 10.35 6.14
C MET A 1 6.70 9.90 5.31
N LEU A 2 5.69 9.27 5.94
CA LEU A 2 4.45 8.91 5.28
C LEU A 2 3.63 10.17 4.96
N THR A 3 2.94 10.18 3.84
CA THR A 3 2.02 11.27 3.48
C THR A 3 0.66 11.10 4.17
N ASP A 4 -0.09 12.19 4.35
CA ASP A 4 -1.45 12.17 4.94
C ASP A 4 -2.39 11.17 4.24
N ARG A 5 -2.25 11.04 2.92
CA ARG A 5 -2.99 10.05 2.14
C ARG A 5 -2.65 8.63 2.56
N GLN A 6 -1.36 8.30 2.69
CA GLN A 6 -0.92 6.96 3.12
C GLN A 6 -1.34 6.65 4.56
N VAL A 7 -1.31 7.66 5.45
CA VAL A 7 -1.79 7.51 6.82
C VAL A 7 -3.30 7.22 6.85
N THR A 8 -4.08 7.91 6.01
CA THR A 8 -5.52 7.70 5.90
C THR A 8 -5.86 6.32 5.35
N GLU A 9 -5.19 5.90 4.27
CA GLU A 9 -5.37 4.57 3.68
C GLU A 9 -4.95 3.45 4.66
N LEU A 10 -3.89 3.65 5.45
CA LEU A 10 -3.46 2.69 6.46
C LEU A 10 -4.49 2.55 7.59
N LYS A 11 -5.06 3.66 8.08
CA LYS A 11 -6.13 3.63 9.09
C LYS A 11 -7.36 2.88 8.58
N ALA A 12 -7.78 3.14 7.34
CA ALA A 12 -8.91 2.44 6.72
C ALA A 12 -8.65 0.92 6.60
N LEU A 13 -7.41 0.55 6.22
CA LEU A 13 -7.00 -0.85 6.15
C LEU A 13 -7.08 -1.53 7.53
N MET A 14 -6.57 -0.88 8.58
CA MET A 14 -6.62 -1.40 9.95
C MET A 14 -8.06 -1.57 10.45
N GLU A 15 -8.94 -0.60 10.22
CA GLU A 15 -10.36 -0.68 10.65
C GLU A 15 -11.13 -1.79 9.90
N LYS A 16 -10.84 -2.00 8.61
CA LYS A 16 -11.42 -3.11 7.84
C LYS A 16 -11.00 -4.47 8.40
N HIS A 17 -9.73 -4.61 8.79
CA HIS A 17 -9.21 -5.84 9.38
C HIS A 17 -9.63 -6.03 10.83
N LYS A 18 -9.92 -4.96 11.59
CA LYS A 18 -10.44 -5.05 12.95
C LYS A 18 -11.80 -5.75 13.04
N ASN A 19 -12.62 -5.63 12.00
CA ASN A 19 -13.93 -6.30 11.89
C ASN A 19 -13.86 -7.64 11.15
N SER A 20 -12.72 -7.99 10.55
CA SER A 20 -12.49 -9.30 9.95
C SER A 20 -11.73 -10.18 10.95
N LYS A 21 -12.00 -11.49 10.98
CA LYS A 21 -11.15 -12.45 11.73
C LYS A 21 -9.77 -12.66 11.06
N GLU A 22 -9.50 -11.94 9.97
CA GLU A 22 -8.28 -12.05 9.20
C GLU A 22 -7.17 -11.12 9.72
N SER A 23 -6.02 -11.70 10.00
CA SER A 23 -4.81 -10.95 10.34
C SER A 23 -4.39 -10.01 9.21
N LEU A 24 -4.01 -8.80 9.58
CA LEU A 24 -3.49 -7.79 8.66
C LEU A 24 -2.15 -8.27 8.06
N ARG A 25 -2.14 -8.53 6.75
CA ARG A 25 -0.94 -9.03 6.07
C ARG A 25 0.06 -7.88 5.88
N ILE A 26 1.33 -8.16 6.16
CA ILE A 26 2.44 -7.21 5.95
C ILE A 26 2.44 -6.69 4.51
N ALA A 27 2.17 -7.56 3.52
CA ALA A 27 2.13 -7.18 2.11
C ALA A 27 1.11 -6.08 1.78
N ASP A 28 -0.03 -6.03 2.49
CA ASP A 28 -1.05 -5.02 2.25
C ASP A 28 -0.68 -3.69 2.90
N VAL A 29 -0.02 -3.72 4.06
CA VAL A 29 0.61 -2.53 4.66
C VAL A 29 1.71 -2.00 3.75
N THR A 30 2.58 -2.87 3.23
CA THR A 30 3.70 -2.51 2.35
C THR A 30 3.22 -1.80 1.09
N LYS A 31 2.10 -2.22 0.48
CA LYS A 31 1.52 -1.53 -0.69
C LYS A 31 1.07 -0.09 -0.39
N VAL A 32 0.60 0.18 0.82
CA VAL A 32 0.16 1.52 1.22
C VAL A 32 1.34 2.43 1.53
N ILE A 33 2.32 1.94 2.29
CA ILE A 33 3.50 2.73 2.71
C ILE A 33 4.54 2.88 1.59
N TYR A 34 4.61 1.90 0.69
CA TYR A 34 5.52 1.86 -0.43
C TYR A 34 4.76 1.34 -1.66
N PRO A 35 3.87 2.17 -2.24
CA PRO A 35 3.19 1.81 -3.47
C PRO A 35 4.28 1.56 -4.51
N VAL A 36 4.42 0.30 -4.89
CA VAL A 36 5.37 -0.10 -5.92
C VAL A 36 4.83 0.49 -7.20
N ASP A 37 5.38 1.66 -7.55
CA ASP A 37 4.96 2.43 -8.69
C ASP A 37 5.15 1.58 -9.96
N LYS A 38 4.07 0.93 -10.42
CA LYS A 38 4.08 0.16 -11.67
C LYS A 38 4.45 1.05 -12.88
N TYR A 39 4.47 2.37 -12.71
CA TYR A 39 4.92 3.32 -13.72
C TYR A 39 6.44 3.46 -13.86
N LYS A 40 7.26 2.89 -12.96
CA LYS A 40 8.74 2.93 -13.08
C LYS A 40 9.39 1.73 -13.78
N LYS A 41 8.60 0.83 -14.40
CA LYS A 41 9.14 -0.28 -15.21
C LYS A 41 8.88 -0.22 -16.72
N GLN A 42 8.30 0.87 -17.24
CA GLN A 42 8.02 1.01 -18.69
C GLN A 42 8.75 2.18 -19.37
N HIS A 43 9.91 2.60 -18.87
CA HIS A 43 10.73 3.62 -19.56
C HIS A 43 12.21 3.24 -19.69
N LYS A 44 12.50 1.94 -19.79
CA LYS A 44 13.79 1.42 -20.25
C LYS A 44 13.57 0.08 -20.97
N ILE A 45 12.91 0.11 -22.13
CA ILE A 45 13.15 -0.72 -23.32
C ILE A 45 12.29 -0.07 -24.41
N LYS A 46 12.78 1.02 -25.01
CA LYS A 46 12.56 1.26 -26.43
C LYS A 46 13.94 1.01 -27.05
N SER A 47 14.10 -0.18 -27.62
CA SER A 47 15.14 -0.45 -28.63
C SER A 47 14.93 0.47 -29.83
#